data_AF-A0A9D1NSE0-F1
#
_entry.id   AF-A0A9D1NSE0-F1
#
_cell.length_a   1.000
_cell.length_b   1.000
_cell.length_c   1.000
_cell.angle_alpha   90.00
_cell.angle_beta   90.00
_cell.angle_gamma   90.00
#
_symmetry.space_group_name_H-M   'P 1'
#
loop_
_entity.id
_entity.type
_entity.pdbx_description
1 polymer ?
#
loop_
_entity_poly.entity_id
_entity_poly.type
_entity_poly.pdbx_seq_one_letter_code
_entity_poly.pdbx_strand_id
1 'polypeptide(L)'
;MYAVFSYEQIEANERRLNEYHIVVLLFVRPSVPGAQSIIKEFSYLHHNAKRYCSVYAVGYTNDPERFKSPVSVDGVDSEKWYYSDEEFVEFKRRLEKRIKWKYSGENELLVLKSNPLGASVLNFQNYVAININEGLRKEYISSYSSFMEKLIEASRSYTDARGAVGKASRLSVRQLTELAIKESKRLPGPIREVLKNRLFFKTSRAR
;
A
#
# COMPACT_ATOMS: atom_id res chain seq x y z
N MET A 1 -2.33 -0.12 -10.58
CA MET A 1 -3.25 -0.20 -9.42
C MET A 1 -4.38 -1.16 -9.74
N TYR A 2 -4.80 -1.98 -8.78
CA TYR A 2 -5.74 -3.08 -8.97
C TYR A 2 -6.79 -3.12 -7.86
N ALA A 3 -8.04 -3.42 -8.21
CA ALA A 3 -9.10 -3.74 -7.26
C ALA A 3 -8.94 -5.19 -6.79
N VAL A 4 -8.94 -5.43 -5.48
CA VAL A 4 -8.89 -6.78 -4.91
C VAL A 4 -9.75 -6.91 -3.67
N PHE A 5 -10.29 -8.10 -3.47
CA PHE A 5 -11.04 -8.47 -2.28
C PHE A 5 -10.53 -9.75 -1.61
N SER A 6 -9.65 -10.49 -2.28
CA SER A 6 -9.03 -11.69 -1.74
C SER A 6 -7.51 -11.64 -1.81
N TYR A 7 -6.87 -12.37 -0.91
CA TYR A 7 -5.41 -12.51 -0.89
C TYR A 7 -4.91 -13.28 -2.11
N GLU A 8 -5.70 -14.25 -2.56
CA GLU A 8 -5.44 -15.11 -3.71
C GLU A 8 -5.35 -14.30 -5.01
N GLN A 9 -6.19 -13.27 -5.18
CA GLN A 9 -6.12 -12.37 -6.34
C GLN A 9 -4.78 -11.62 -6.39
N ILE A 10 -4.30 -11.14 -5.24
CA ILE A 10 -3.00 -10.47 -5.17
C ILE A 10 -1.90 -11.46 -5.56
N GLU A 11 -1.92 -12.68 -4.99
CA GLU A 11 -0.90 -13.66 -5.34
C GLU A 11 -0.92 -14.05 -6.83
N ALA A 12 -2.11 -14.22 -7.42
CA ALA A 12 -2.26 -14.52 -8.83
C ALA A 12 -1.69 -13.39 -9.71
N ASN A 13 -2.02 -12.14 -9.37
CA ASN A 13 -1.51 -10.96 -10.09
C ASN A 13 0.02 -10.86 -9.99
N GLU A 14 0.57 -10.99 -8.79
CA GLU A 14 2.01 -10.90 -8.55
C GLU A 14 2.80 -12.05 -9.20
N ARG A 15 2.24 -13.27 -9.22
CA ARG A 15 2.82 -14.40 -9.95
C ARG A 15 2.84 -14.16 -11.45
N ARG A 16 1.77 -13.56 -12.00
CA ARG A 16 1.69 -13.20 -13.42
C ARG A 16 2.70 -12.12 -13.80
N LEU A 17 2.89 -11.12 -12.93
CA LEU A 17 3.90 -10.08 -13.14
C LEU A 17 5.31 -10.66 -13.09
N ASN A 18 5.58 -11.57 -12.16
CA ASN A 18 6.87 -12.26 -12.01
C ASN A 18 8.08 -11.30 -11.84
N GLU A 19 7.86 -10.15 -11.18
CA GLU A 19 8.87 -9.10 -11.01
C GLU A 19 9.20 -8.84 -9.54
N TYR A 20 10.46 -8.52 -9.25
CA TYR A 20 10.88 -8.04 -7.92
C TYR A 20 10.62 -6.54 -7.79
N HIS A 21 9.57 -6.17 -7.06
CA HIS A 21 9.14 -4.78 -6.91
C HIS A 21 8.46 -4.55 -5.56
N ILE A 22 7.95 -3.33 -5.35
CA ILE A 22 7.22 -2.97 -4.12
C ILE A 22 5.73 -3.27 -4.30
N VAL A 23 5.15 -3.90 -3.29
CA VAL A 23 3.71 -4.17 -3.24
C VAL A 23 3.11 -3.33 -2.12
N VAL A 24 2.06 -2.59 -2.45
CA VAL A 24 1.30 -1.72 -1.55
C VAL A 24 -0.12 -2.23 -1.44
N LEU A 25 -0.52 -2.61 -0.24
CA LEU A 25 -1.93 -2.88 0.10
C LEU A 25 -2.52 -1.60 0.69
N LEU A 26 -3.50 -1.02 0.00
CA LEU A 26 -4.20 0.19 0.39
C LEU A 26 -5.53 -0.18 1.04
N PHE A 27 -5.64 0.13 2.33
CA PHE A 27 -6.85 -0.05 3.13
C PHE A 27 -7.57 1.30 3.21
N VAL A 28 -8.51 1.51 2.29
CA VAL A 28 -9.33 2.72 2.20
C VAL A 28 -10.79 2.30 2.12
N ARG A 29 -11.62 2.85 3.00
CA ARG A 29 -13.07 2.58 2.99
C ARG A 29 -13.79 3.86 2.56
N PRO A 30 -14.71 3.84 1.59
CA PRO A 30 -15.37 5.07 1.10
C PRO A 30 -16.06 5.90 2.19
N SER A 31 -16.45 5.26 3.29
CA SER A 31 -17.12 5.87 4.46
C SER A 31 -16.18 6.54 5.47
N VAL A 32 -14.86 6.36 5.37
CA VAL A 32 -13.89 6.92 6.34
C VAL A 32 -13.46 8.33 5.92
N PRO A 33 -13.30 9.28 6.87
CA PRO A 33 -12.80 10.62 6.56
C PRO A 33 -11.46 10.62 5.81
N GLY A 34 -11.37 11.43 4.74
CA GLY A 34 -10.20 11.51 3.86
C GLY A 34 -10.10 10.41 2.81
N ALA A 35 -11.00 9.42 2.79
CA ALA A 35 -10.97 8.35 1.79
C ALA A 35 -11.22 8.88 0.37
N GLN A 36 -12.12 9.85 0.19
CA GLN A 36 -12.47 10.37 -1.13
C GLN A 36 -11.28 11.02 -1.86
N SER A 37 -10.40 11.73 -1.13
CA SER A 37 -9.18 12.28 -1.73
C SER A 37 -8.16 11.20 -2.11
N ILE A 38 -8.20 10.03 -1.45
CA ILE A 38 -7.37 8.88 -1.81
C ILE A 38 -7.95 8.17 -3.04
N ILE A 39 -9.26 7.94 -3.06
CA ILE A 39 -9.96 7.23 -4.15
C ILE A 39 -9.81 7.96 -5.49
N LYS A 40 -9.91 9.29 -5.47
CA LYS A 40 -9.70 10.12 -6.68
C LYS A 40 -8.31 9.96 -7.33
N GLU A 41 -7.33 9.47 -6.58
CA GLU A 41 -5.96 9.27 -7.08
C GLU A 41 -5.78 7.90 -7.74
N PHE A 42 -6.77 7.00 -7.74
CA PHE A 42 -6.60 5.62 -8.20
C PHE A 42 -6.07 5.53 -9.63
N SER A 43 -6.65 6.30 -10.56
CA SER A 43 -6.21 6.33 -11.95
C SER A 43 -4.79 6.89 -12.08
N TYR A 44 -4.49 8.00 -11.39
CA TYR A 44 -3.15 8.58 -11.37
C TYR A 44 -2.10 7.58 -10.87
N LEU A 45 -2.36 6.94 -9.73
CA LEU A 45 -1.46 5.95 -9.13
C LEU A 45 -1.30 4.72 -10.03
N HIS A 46 -2.33 4.31 -10.77
CA HIS A 46 -2.21 3.25 -11.75
C HIS A 46 -1.15 3.57 -12.81
N HIS A 47 -1.24 4.75 -13.41
CA HIS A 47 -0.33 5.19 -14.47
C HIS A 47 1.07 5.56 -13.97
N ASN A 48 1.19 6.07 -12.75
CA ASN A 48 2.49 6.45 -12.20
C ASN A 48 3.29 5.23 -11.70
N ALA A 49 2.64 4.28 -11.04
CA ALA A 49 3.33 3.14 -10.42
C ALA A 49 3.98 2.19 -11.45
N LYS A 50 3.35 2.01 -12.62
CA LYS A 50 3.81 1.15 -13.73
C LYS A 50 4.30 -0.22 -13.22
N ARG A 51 5.50 -0.66 -13.65
CA ARG A 51 6.16 -1.90 -13.22
C ARG A 51 6.95 -1.76 -11.91
N TYR A 52 7.05 -0.55 -11.35
CA TYR A 52 7.91 -0.29 -10.21
C TYR A 52 7.24 -0.59 -8.87
N CYS A 53 5.91 -0.52 -8.86
CA CYS A 53 5.09 -0.72 -7.68
C CYS A 53 3.71 -1.25 -8.07
N SER A 54 3.22 -2.26 -7.37
CA SER A 54 1.84 -2.73 -7.48
C SER A 54 1.03 -2.20 -6.31
N VAL A 55 0.01 -1.40 -6.60
CA VAL A 55 -0.92 -0.85 -5.61
C VAL A 55 -2.24 -1.60 -5.68
N TYR A 56 -2.68 -2.14 -4.55
CA TYR A 56 -3.90 -2.95 -4.43
C TYR A 56 -4.91 -2.26 -3.50
N ALA A 57 -6.04 -1.84 -4.04
CA ALA A 57 -7.15 -1.33 -3.23
C ALA A 57 -7.93 -2.51 -2.64
N VAL A 58 -7.87 -2.67 -1.33
CA VAL A 58 -8.48 -3.79 -0.60
C VAL A 58 -9.97 -3.56 -0.39
N GLY A 59 -10.78 -4.61 -0.61
CA GLY A 59 -12.23 -4.58 -0.47
C GLY A 59 -12.95 -4.09 -1.73
N TYR A 60 -12.25 -4.04 -2.86
CA TYR A 60 -12.79 -3.56 -4.13
C TYR A 60 -12.82 -4.66 -5.19
N THR A 61 -13.73 -4.51 -6.15
CA THR A 61 -13.79 -5.30 -7.39
C THR A 61 -14.19 -4.38 -8.54
N ASN A 62 -13.88 -4.76 -9.78
CA ASN A 62 -14.45 -4.14 -10.99
C ASN A 62 -15.63 -4.96 -11.56
N ASP A 63 -15.99 -6.07 -10.91
CA ASP A 63 -17.11 -6.94 -11.27
C ASP A 63 -18.31 -6.68 -10.32
N PRO A 64 -19.38 -5.98 -10.76
CA PRO A 64 -20.51 -5.60 -9.91
C PRO A 64 -21.29 -6.78 -9.34
N GLU A 65 -21.26 -7.94 -10.00
CA GLU A 65 -22.05 -9.11 -9.60
C GLU A 65 -21.43 -9.87 -8.42
N ARG A 66 -20.18 -9.55 -8.08
CA ARG A 66 -19.44 -10.22 -7.00
C ARG A 66 -19.94 -9.86 -5.62
N PHE A 67 -20.44 -8.64 -5.44
CA PHE A 67 -20.76 -8.10 -4.13
C PHE A 67 -22.25 -7.88 -3.99
N LYS A 68 -22.77 -8.14 -2.79
CA LYS A 68 -24.15 -7.81 -2.45
C LYS A 68 -24.22 -6.34 -2.06
N SER A 69 -24.99 -5.56 -2.82
CA SER A 69 -25.24 -4.12 -2.58
C SER A 69 -23.96 -3.27 -2.40
N PRO A 70 -23.02 -3.28 -3.37
CA PRO A 70 -21.77 -2.57 -3.22
C PRO A 70 -21.92 -1.05 -3.32
N VAL A 71 -20.94 -0.33 -2.76
CA VAL A 71 -20.76 1.11 -2.98
C VAL A 71 -19.94 1.31 -4.25
N SER A 72 -20.50 2.00 -5.24
CA SER A 72 -19.76 2.34 -6.47
C SER A 72 -18.86 3.55 -6.27
N VAL A 73 -17.65 3.48 -6.80
CA VAL A 73 -16.68 4.59 -6.86
C VAL A 73 -16.04 4.65 -8.24
N ASP A 74 -15.38 5.77 -8.54
CA ASP A 74 -14.51 5.86 -9.72
C ASP A 74 -13.22 5.07 -9.46
N GLY A 75 -12.92 4.15 -10.37
CA GLY A 75 -11.72 3.33 -10.38
C GLY A 75 -10.65 3.89 -11.31
N VAL A 76 -9.86 2.98 -11.88
CA VAL A 76 -8.83 3.32 -12.88
C VAL A 76 -9.49 3.67 -14.21
N ASP A 77 -8.98 4.69 -14.90
CA ASP A 77 -9.49 5.12 -16.21
C ASP A 77 -11.00 5.35 -16.27
N SER A 78 -11.55 5.86 -15.17
CA SER A 78 -12.99 6.12 -14.99
C SER A 78 -13.89 4.89 -15.08
N GLU A 79 -13.33 3.68 -15.06
CA GLU A 79 -14.11 2.46 -14.86
C GLU A 79 -14.75 2.46 -13.47
N LYS A 80 -15.94 1.87 -13.35
CA LYS A 80 -16.61 1.73 -12.05
C LYS A 80 -15.99 0.61 -11.25
N TRP A 81 -15.58 0.93 -10.03
CA TRP A 81 -15.20 -0.06 -9.02
C TRP A 81 -16.26 -0.11 -7.93
N TYR A 82 -16.33 -1.24 -7.27
CA TYR A 82 -17.37 -1.60 -6.32
C TYR A 82 -16.71 -2.01 -5.01
N TYR A 83 -17.08 -1.35 -3.91
CA TYR A 83 -16.57 -1.62 -2.58
C TYR A 83 -17.58 -2.41 -1.75
N SER A 84 -17.09 -3.33 -0.91
CA SER A 84 -17.89 -4.07 0.07
C SER A 84 -17.20 -4.08 1.44
N ASP A 85 -17.93 -3.67 2.48
CA ASP A 85 -17.47 -3.76 3.87
C ASP A 85 -17.27 -5.22 4.31
N GLU A 86 -18.11 -6.14 3.86
CA GLU A 86 -18.02 -7.57 4.19
C GLU A 86 -16.70 -8.15 3.68
N GLU A 87 -16.39 -7.88 2.42
CA GLU A 87 -15.17 -8.35 1.76
C GLU A 87 -13.91 -7.69 2.33
N PHE A 88 -13.98 -6.39 2.62
CA PHE A 88 -12.91 -5.68 3.30
C PHE A 88 -12.62 -6.28 4.68
N VAL A 89 -13.65 -6.53 5.48
CA VAL A 89 -13.52 -7.11 6.82
C VAL A 89 -12.96 -8.52 6.75
N GLU A 90 -13.40 -9.33 5.79
CA GLU A 90 -12.88 -10.69 5.62
C GLU A 90 -11.41 -10.69 5.23
N PHE A 91 -11.03 -9.91 4.21
CA PHE A 91 -9.64 -9.76 3.81
C PHE A 91 -8.76 -9.32 4.99
N LYS A 92 -9.18 -8.25 5.68
CA LYS A 92 -8.50 -7.72 6.86
C LYS A 92 -8.33 -8.79 7.92
N ARG A 93 -9.41 -9.50 8.28
CA ARG A 93 -9.40 -10.55 9.31
C ARG A 93 -8.42 -11.67 8.98
N ARG A 94 -8.39 -12.10 7.71
CA ARG A 94 -7.43 -13.12 7.23
C ARG A 94 -5.99 -12.62 7.35
N LEU A 95 -5.72 -11.36 6.97
CA LEU A 95 -4.40 -10.78 7.08
C LEU A 95 -3.95 -10.61 8.55
N GLU A 96 -4.82 -10.10 9.42
CA GLU A 96 -4.57 -9.94 10.87
C GLU A 96 -4.32 -11.26 11.61
N LYS A 97 -4.76 -12.40 11.06
CA LYS A 97 -4.43 -13.75 11.56
C LYS A 97 -3.05 -14.21 11.10
N ARG A 98 -2.59 -13.74 9.94
CA ARG A 98 -1.33 -14.17 9.32
C ARG A 98 -0.12 -13.34 9.77
N ILE A 99 -0.32 -12.05 10.07
CA ILE A 99 0.76 -11.12 10.38
C ILE A 99 0.49 -10.33 11.66
N LYS A 100 1.53 -9.76 12.27
CA LYS A 100 1.45 -8.94 13.49
C LYS A 100 1.00 -7.50 13.21
N TRP A 101 0.00 -7.35 12.34
CA TRP A 101 -0.64 -6.07 12.05
C TRP A 101 -2.09 -6.13 12.51
N LYS A 102 -2.58 -4.98 12.97
CA LYS A 102 -3.99 -4.74 13.30
C LYS A 102 -4.38 -3.44 12.63
N TYR A 103 -5.49 -3.49 11.92
CA TYR A 103 -6.07 -2.33 11.25
C TYR A 103 -6.45 -1.27 12.29
N SER A 104 -6.07 0.00 12.08
CA SER A 104 -6.41 1.07 13.03
C SER A 104 -7.87 1.52 12.98
N GLY A 105 -8.60 1.20 11.91
CA GLY A 105 -9.91 1.78 11.63
C GLY A 105 -9.87 2.98 10.66
N GLU A 106 -8.69 3.53 10.38
CA GLU A 106 -8.46 4.67 9.50
C GLU A 106 -7.88 4.24 8.14
N ASN A 107 -7.55 5.18 7.25
CA ASN A 107 -6.92 4.83 5.98
C ASN A 107 -5.45 4.44 6.23
N GLU A 108 -5.08 3.24 5.79
CA GLU A 108 -3.75 2.69 6.03
C GLU A 108 -3.12 2.09 4.77
N LEU A 109 -1.80 2.03 4.77
CA LEU A 109 -0.99 1.37 3.74
C LEU A 109 -0.16 0.27 4.40
N LEU A 110 -0.08 -0.88 3.75
CA LEU A 110 0.95 -1.88 4.04
C LEU A 110 1.88 -1.95 2.84
N VAL A 111 3.15 -1.61 3.06
CA VAL A 111 4.22 -1.70 2.08
C VAL A 111 5.03 -2.97 2.34
N LEU A 112 5.23 -3.78 1.31
CA LEU A 112 6.02 -5.00 1.35
C LEU A 112 6.75 -5.21 0.02
N LYS A 113 7.52 -6.31 -0.07
CA LYS A 113 8.23 -6.71 -1.30
C LYS A 113 7.56 -7.93 -1.90
N SER A 114 7.47 -7.96 -3.22
CA SER A 114 7.21 -9.19 -3.95
C SER A 114 8.44 -10.11 -3.90
N ASN A 115 8.17 -11.40 -4.04
CA ASN A 115 9.15 -12.48 -4.07
C ASN A 115 8.73 -13.51 -5.12
N PRO A 116 8.80 -13.17 -6.42
CA PRO A 116 8.29 -14.00 -7.52
C PRO A 116 8.82 -15.44 -7.51
N LEU A 117 10.08 -15.64 -7.12
CA LEU A 117 10.73 -16.95 -7.08
C LEU A 117 10.55 -17.69 -5.74
N GLY A 118 9.86 -17.09 -4.77
CA GLY A 118 9.65 -17.68 -3.45
C GLY A 118 8.39 -18.54 -3.37
N ALA A 119 8.33 -19.42 -2.37
CA ALA A 119 7.13 -20.18 -2.04
C ALA A 119 5.91 -19.27 -1.78
N SER A 120 6.13 -18.16 -1.06
CA SER A 120 5.17 -17.06 -0.88
C SER A 120 5.59 -15.89 -1.77
N VAL A 121 4.72 -15.53 -2.72
CA VAL A 121 4.98 -14.42 -3.65
C VAL A 121 4.97 -13.06 -2.94
N LEU A 122 4.30 -12.97 -1.79
CA LEU A 122 4.31 -11.79 -0.92
C LEU A 122 5.19 -12.04 0.31
N ASN A 123 6.13 -11.14 0.57
CA ASN A 123 7.01 -11.23 1.73
C ASN A 123 6.55 -10.33 2.89
N PHE A 124 5.86 -10.93 3.85
CA PHE A 124 5.39 -10.25 5.07
C PHE A 124 6.40 -10.25 6.23
N GLN A 125 7.62 -10.78 6.07
CA GLN A 125 8.59 -10.78 7.15
C GLN A 125 9.11 -9.37 7.48
N ASN A 126 9.04 -8.43 6.53
CA ASN A 126 9.58 -7.08 6.66
C ASN A 126 8.63 -6.02 6.08
N TYR A 127 7.32 -6.12 6.35
CA TYR A 127 6.38 -5.08 5.95
C TYR A 127 6.52 -3.83 6.82
N VAL A 128 6.08 -2.70 6.27
CA VAL A 128 5.85 -1.45 6.96
C VAL A 128 4.37 -1.11 6.83
N ALA A 129 3.71 -0.80 7.95
CA ALA A 129 2.35 -0.28 7.95
C ALA A 129 2.36 1.21 8.31
N ILE A 130 1.60 1.99 7.57
CA ILE A 130 1.51 3.45 7.70
C ILE A 130 0.05 3.83 7.85
N ASN A 131 -0.29 4.52 8.94
CA ASN A 131 -1.58 5.18 9.06
C ASN A 131 -1.51 6.55 8.39
N ILE A 132 -2.24 6.72 7.27
CA ILE A 132 -2.24 7.94 6.47
C ILE A 132 -2.84 9.08 7.29
N ASN A 133 -3.98 8.85 7.94
CA ASN A 133 -4.68 9.86 8.73
C ASN A 133 -3.83 10.38 9.88
N GLU A 134 -3.18 9.50 10.64
CA GLU A 134 -2.27 9.91 11.71
C GLU A 134 -1.07 10.69 11.17
N GLY A 135 -0.52 10.25 10.03
CA GLY A 135 0.58 10.95 9.36
C GLY A 135 0.23 12.38 8.97
N LEU A 136 -0.99 12.60 8.45
CA LEU A 136 -1.50 13.93 8.10
C LEU A 136 -1.75 14.76 9.37
N ARG A 137 -2.42 14.18 10.38
CA ARG A 137 -2.77 14.86 11.63
C ARG A 137 -1.55 15.32 12.43
N LYS A 138 -0.48 14.52 12.43
CA LYS A 138 0.80 14.86 13.08
C LYS A 138 1.76 15.60 12.16
N GLU A 139 1.33 15.92 10.95
CA GLU A 139 2.13 16.60 9.94
C GLU A 139 3.43 15.87 9.55
N TYR A 140 3.47 14.55 9.73
CA TYR A 140 4.58 13.70 9.29
C TYR A 140 4.63 13.53 7.77
N ILE A 141 3.46 13.60 7.13
CA ILE A 141 3.31 13.71 5.68
C ILE A 141 2.47 14.95 5.36
N SER A 142 2.76 15.63 4.25
CA SER A 142 2.05 16.84 3.83
C SER A 142 0.69 16.54 3.19
N SER A 143 0.65 15.52 2.34
CA SER A 143 -0.54 15.00 1.69
C SER A 143 -0.35 13.53 1.34
N TYR A 144 -1.45 12.82 1.11
CA TYR A 144 -1.40 11.45 0.58
C TYR A 144 -0.70 11.41 -0.78
N SER A 145 -1.06 12.30 -1.71
CA SER A 145 -0.49 12.35 -3.06
C SER A 145 1.01 12.57 -3.04
N SER A 146 1.51 13.54 -2.26
CA SER A 146 2.95 13.81 -2.13
C SER A 146 3.70 12.59 -1.56
N PHE A 147 3.13 11.96 -0.52
CA PHE A 147 3.72 10.77 0.06
C PHE A 147 3.78 9.60 -0.94
N MET A 148 2.69 9.34 -1.67
CA MET A 148 2.64 8.28 -2.68
C MET A 148 3.58 8.55 -3.85
N GLU A 149 3.72 9.80 -4.28
CA GLU A 149 4.69 10.19 -5.31
C GLU A 149 6.11 9.79 -4.90
N LYS A 150 6.51 10.16 -3.67
CA LYS A 150 7.83 9.82 -3.12
C LYS A 150 8.00 8.33 -2.87
N LEU A 151 6.93 7.62 -2.52
CA LEU A 151 6.97 6.16 -2.39
C LEU A 151 7.21 5.49 -3.74
N ILE A 152 6.53 5.93 -4.80
CA ILE A 152 6.69 5.40 -6.16
C ILE A 152 8.08 5.74 -6.71
N GLU A 153 8.56 6.98 -6.53
CA GLU A 153 9.90 7.42 -6.93
C GLU A 153 11.01 6.57 -6.26
N ALA A 154 10.88 6.31 -4.95
CA ALA A 154 11.80 5.45 -4.23
C ALA A 154 11.70 3.97 -4.68
N SER A 155 10.51 3.51 -5.08
CA SER A 155 10.28 2.17 -5.63
C SER A 155 10.88 1.99 -7.03
N ARG A 156 10.83 3.02 -7.87
CA ARG A 156 11.52 3.05 -9.16
C ARG A 156 13.03 2.94 -9.00
N SER A 157 13.60 3.73 -8.09
CA SER A 157 15.03 3.64 -7.77
C SER A 157 15.42 2.25 -7.25
N TYR A 158 14.53 1.59 -6.49
CA TYR A 158 14.73 0.21 -6.02
C TYR A 158 14.77 -0.82 -7.14
N THR A 159 13.86 -0.71 -8.11
CA THR A 159 13.69 -1.65 -9.22
C THR A 159 14.76 -1.47 -10.31
N ASP A 160 15.09 -0.22 -10.67
CA ASP A 160 16.15 0.08 -11.64
C ASP A 160 17.52 -0.43 -11.14
N ALA A 161 17.84 -0.22 -9.87
CA ALA A 161 19.06 -0.73 -9.26
C ALA A 161 19.13 -2.27 -9.17
N ARG A 162 17.98 -2.98 -9.17
CA ARG A 162 17.94 -4.46 -9.30
C ARG A 162 18.19 -4.92 -10.74
N GLY A 163 17.69 -4.18 -11.73
CA GLY A 163 17.83 -4.55 -13.14
C GLY A 163 19.24 -4.31 -13.68
N ALA A 164 19.90 -3.23 -13.25
CA ALA A 164 21.23 -2.83 -13.73
C ALA A 164 22.39 -3.62 -13.11
N VAL A 165 22.19 -4.19 -11.91
CA VAL A 165 23.22 -4.96 -11.19
C VAL A 165 22.53 -6.20 -10.67
N GLY A 166 22.98 -7.40 -11.07
CA GLY A 166 22.46 -8.70 -10.59
C GLY A 166 22.58 -8.94 -9.07
N LYS A 167 22.80 -7.88 -8.27
CA LYS A 167 22.74 -7.82 -6.82
C LYS A 167 21.81 -6.68 -6.42
N ALA A 168 20.62 -7.09 -5.99
CA ALA A 168 19.55 -6.29 -5.41
C ALA A 168 19.96 -4.92 -4.83
N SER A 169 19.18 -3.89 -5.17
CA SER A 169 19.06 -2.68 -4.35
C SER A 169 19.03 -3.02 -2.85
N ARG A 170 20.00 -2.45 -2.11
CA ARG A 170 20.27 -2.65 -0.68
C ARG A 170 19.17 -2.11 0.25
N LEU A 171 18.22 -1.34 -0.26
CA LEU A 171 17.23 -0.68 0.58
C LEU A 171 16.15 -1.67 1.01
N SER A 172 16.04 -1.87 2.33
CA SER A 172 14.91 -2.56 2.95
C SER A 172 13.60 -1.79 2.71
N VAL A 173 12.45 -2.45 2.82
CA VAL A 173 11.12 -1.78 2.74
C VAL A 173 11.07 -0.60 3.71
N ARG A 174 11.56 -0.82 4.92
CA ARG A 174 11.71 0.22 5.93
C ARG A 174 12.48 1.43 5.42
N GLN A 175 13.70 1.25 4.91
CA GLN A 175 14.52 2.38 4.44
C GLN A 175 13.87 3.12 3.26
N LEU A 176 13.22 2.39 2.35
CA LEU A 176 12.48 2.98 1.24
C LEU A 176 11.33 3.86 1.75
N THR A 177 10.53 3.36 2.69
CA THR A 177 9.44 4.14 3.28
C THR A 177 9.96 5.32 4.08
N GLU A 178 11.06 5.17 4.82
CA GLU A 178 11.70 6.27 5.56
C GLU A 178 12.17 7.39 4.63
N LEU A 179 12.68 7.04 3.44
CA LEU A 179 13.05 8.00 2.41
C LEU A 179 11.82 8.76 1.90
N ALA A 180 10.74 8.04 1.56
CA ALA A 180 9.50 8.65 1.10
C ALA A 180 8.92 9.63 2.14
N ILE A 181 8.95 9.28 3.43
CA ILE A 181 8.52 10.17 4.52
C ILE A 181 9.38 11.44 4.57
N LYS A 182 10.71 11.30 4.57
CA LYS A 182 11.66 12.44 4.61
C LYS A 182 11.45 13.42 3.46
N GLU A 183 11.17 12.91 2.27
CA GLU A 183 11.06 13.72 1.06
C GLU A 183 9.66 14.32 0.86
N SER A 184 8.65 13.79 1.54
CA SER A 184 7.25 14.27 1.40
C SER A 184 7.00 15.63 2.07
N LYS A 185 7.76 15.99 3.11
CA LYS A 185 7.65 17.26 3.85
C LYS A 185 8.88 17.47 4.73
N ARG A 186 9.14 18.74 5.09
CA ARG A 186 9.98 19.08 6.25
C ARG A 186 9.34 18.52 7.52
N LEU A 187 10.00 17.54 8.13
CA LEU A 187 9.51 16.85 9.33
C LEU A 187 9.49 17.78 10.55
N PRO A 188 8.50 17.63 11.46
CA PRO A 188 8.42 18.41 12.70
C PRO A 188 9.53 18.08 13.71
N GLY A 189 10.35 17.07 13.44
CA GLY A 189 11.49 16.67 14.25
C GLY A 189 12.36 15.63 13.54
N PRO A 190 13.37 15.07 14.22
CA PRO A 190 14.19 14.01 13.66
C PRO A 190 13.33 12.82 13.22
N ILE A 191 13.61 12.22 12.05
CA ILE A 191 12.84 11.08 11.56
C ILE A 191 12.73 9.95 12.59
N ARG A 192 13.76 9.76 13.43
CA ARG A 192 13.76 8.71 14.47
C ARG A 192 12.60 8.88 15.45
N GLU A 193 12.21 10.11 15.79
CA GLU A 193 11.07 10.38 16.67
C GLU A 193 9.73 10.17 15.95
N VAL A 194 9.64 10.60 14.69
CA VAL A 194 8.46 10.34 13.84
C VAL A 194 8.16 8.84 13.74
N LEU A 195 9.18 8.02 13.49
CA LEU A 195 9.04 6.56 13.33
C LEU A 195 8.82 5.80 14.65
N LYS A 196 9.00 6.45 15.81
CA LYS A 196 8.63 5.88 17.11
C LYS A 196 7.13 5.95 17.35
N ASN A 197 6.40 6.85 16.70
CA ASN A 197 4.95 6.92 16.81
C ASN A 197 4.32 5.65 16.21
N ARG A 198 3.86 4.75 17.08
CA ARG A 198 3.25 3.46 16.68
C ARG A 198 1.85 3.59 16.13
N LEU A 199 1.18 4.73 16.30
CA LEU A 199 -0.08 5.00 15.61
C LEU A 199 0.17 5.31 14.14
N PHE A 200 1.31 5.95 13.81
CA PHE A 200 1.70 6.29 12.45
C PHE A 200 2.46 5.16 11.74
N PHE A 201 3.54 4.66 12.36
CA PHE A 201 4.52 3.79 11.68
C PHE A 201 4.75 2.50 12.46
N LYS A 202 4.38 1.38 11.85
CA LYS A 202 4.56 0.03 12.41
C LYS A 202 5.41 -0.81 11.46
N THR A 203 6.18 -1.73 12.02
CA THR A 203 6.97 -2.71 11.24
C THR A 203 6.63 -4.10 11.73
N SER A 204 6.92 -5.12 10.92
CA SER A 204 6.72 -6.53 11.28
C SER A 204 7.35 -6.99 12.60
N ARG A 205 8.36 -6.26 13.08
CA ARG A 205 9.10 -6.55 14.32
C ARG A 205 8.66 -5.71 15.52
N ALA A 206 7.79 -4.73 15.34
CA ALA A 206 7.29 -3.93 16.46
C ALA A 206 6.40 -4.81 17.36
N ARG A 207 6.85 -5.04 18.59
CA ARG A 207 6.03 -5.57 19.69
C ARG A 207 5.24 -4.43 20.31
#